data_AF-A0AAU7CQI8-F1
#
_entry.id   AF-A0AAU7CQI8-F1
#
_cell.length_a   1.000
_cell.length_b   1.000
_cell.length_c   1.000
_cell.angle_alpha   90.00
_cell.angle_beta   90.00
_cell.angle_gamma   90.00
#
_symmetry.space_group_name_H-M   'P 1'
#
loop_
_entity.id
_entity.type
_entity.pdbx_description
1 polymer ?
#
loop_
_entity_poly.entity_id
_entity_poly.type
_entity_poly.pdbx_seq_one_letter_code
_entity_poly.pdbx_strand_id
1 'polypeptide(L)'
;MTETPTFKRLERTVNLIARHPFYPGKSEAVHDCLDDLEERYRDGSLTHEQKSVLVSLLTSEDSNSIEPSKAERSLRTHRSS
;
A
#
# COMPACT_ATOMS: atom_id res chain seq x y z
N MET A 1 -6.18 0.59 -23.26
CA MET A 1 -5.90 2.00 -22.91
C MET A 1 -4.46 2.08 -22.43
N THR A 2 -3.62 2.89 -23.05
CA THR A 2 -2.22 3.07 -22.63
C THR A 2 -2.17 3.96 -21.40
N GLU A 3 -1.69 3.40 -20.29
CA GLU A 3 -1.55 4.13 -19.03
C GLU A 3 -0.52 5.26 -19.16
N THR A 4 -0.88 6.47 -18.73
CA THR A 4 0.02 7.61 -18.81
C THR A 4 1.17 7.46 -17.80
N PRO A 5 2.40 7.93 -18.11
CA PRO A 5 3.51 7.91 -17.16
C PRO A 5 3.18 8.57 -15.81
N THR A 6 2.33 9.60 -15.83
CA THR A 6 1.85 10.30 -14.64
C THR A 6 0.99 9.39 -13.75
N PHE A 7 0.05 8.64 -14.35
CA PHE A 7 -0.76 7.67 -13.61
C PHE A 7 0.11 6.58 -12.98
N LYS A 8 1.06 6.02 -13.72
CA LYS A 8 1.99 5.02 -13.18
C LYS A 8 2.85 5.53 -12.03
N ARG A 9 3.21 6.82 -12.04
CA ARG A 9 3.91 7.41 -10.90
C ARG A 9 3.00 7.50 -9.68
N LEU A 10 1.77 7.96 -9.87
CA LEU A 10 0.77 8.07 -8.79
C LEU A 10 0.42 6.70 -8.21
N GLU A 11 0.19 5.69 -9.06
CA GLU A 11 -0.05 4.30 -8.66
C GLU A 11 1.06 3.76 -7.75
N ARG A 12 2.33 4.00 -8.09
CA ARG A 12 3.46 3.61 -7.24
C ARG A 12 3.44 4.31 -5.89
N THR A 13 3.17 5.61 -5.86
CA THR A 13 3.10 6.39 -4.60
C THR A 13 1.97 5.88 -3.70
N VAL A 14 0.77 5.70 -4.26
CA VAL A 14 -0.40 5.17 -3.53
C VAL A 14 -0.10 3.78 -2.97
N ASN A 15 0.52 2.91 -3.77
CA ASN A 15 0.89 1.56 -3.34
C ASN A 15 1.92 1.54 -2.20
N LEU A 16 2.84 2.52 -2.16
CA LEU A 16 3.78 2.67 -1.04
C LEU A 16 3.05 3.04 0.26
N ILE A 17 2.06 3.93 0.20
CA ILE A 17 1.24 4.31 1.36
C ILE A 17 0.44 3.10 1.86
N ALA A 18 -0.24 2.40 0.94
CA ALA A 18 -1.06 1.23 1.26
C ALA A 18 -0.26 0.13 1.97
N ARG A 19 0.89 -0.25 1.39
CA ARG A 19 1.75 -1.35 1.88
C ARG A 19 2.59 -0.99 3.10
N HIS A 20 2.67 0.30 3.46
CA HIS A 20 3.48 0.69 4.60
C HIS A 20 2.93 0.01 5.87
N PRO A 21 3.78 -0.55 6.75
CA PRO A 21 3.34 -1.04 8.05
C PRO A 21 2.54 0.03 8.82
N PHE A 22 1.70 -0.38 9.76
CA PHE A 22 0.98 0.59 10.59
C PHE A 22 1.95 1.56 11.29
N TYR A 23 1.61 2.85 11.27
CA TYR A 23 2.27 3.91 12.02
C TYR A 23 1.20 4.89 12.54
N PRO A 24 1.45 5.62 13.65
CA PRO A 24 0.56 6.69 14.09
C PRO A 24 0.45 7.75 12.99
N GLY A 25 -0.76 8.02 12.47
CA GLY A 25 -0.95 8.91 11.33
C GLY A 25 -1.29 8.21 10.01
N LYS A 26 -1.20 6.86 9.94
CA LYS A 26 -1.44 6.14 8.68
C LYS A 26 -2.88 6.30 8.19
N SER A 27 -3.85 6.23 9.09
CA SER A 27 -5.26 6.39 8.74
C SER A 27 -5.54 7.77 8.19
N GLU A 28 -5.01 8.82 8.82
CA GLU A 28 -5.08 10.20 8.34
C GLU A 28 -4.41 10.33 6.96
N ALA A 29 -3.21 9.78 6.77
CA ALA A 29 -2.53 9.82 5.48
C ALA A 29 -3.30 9.09 4.36
N VAL A 30 -4.00 7.99 4.69
CA VAL A 30 -4.88 7.31 3.74
C VAL A 30 -6.10 8.17 3.40
N HIS A 31 -6.72 8.82 4.40
CA HIS A 31 -7.84 9.73 4.17
C HIS A 31 -7.44 10.93 3.31
N ASP A 32 -6.34 11.61 3.64
CA ASP A 32 -5.80 12.72 2.85
C ASP A 32 -5.49 12.28 1.41
N CYS A 33 -4.98 11.06 1.24
CA CYS A 33 -4.73 10.51 -0.08
C CYS A 33 -6.02 10.25 -0.87
N LEU A 34 -7.08 9.76 -0.22
CA LEU A 34 -8.40 9.57 -0.86
C LEU A 34 -9.00 10.90 -1.32
N ASP A 35 -8.85 11.97 -0.52
CA ASP A 35 -9.31 13.31 -0.86
C ASP A 35 -8.56 13.90 -2.07
N ASP A 36 -7.23 13.72 -2.17
CA ASP A 36 -6.43 14.09 -3.35
C ASP A 36 -6.89 13.34 -4.61
N LEU A 37 -7.26 12.06 -4.49
CA LEU A 37 -7.80 11.30 -5.63
C LEU A 37 -9.16 11.80 -6.08
N GLU A 38 -10.02 12.25 -5.15
CA GLU A 38 -11.31 12.87 -5.49
C GLU A 38 -11.10 14.22 -6.18
N GLU A 39 -10.19 15.05 -5.69
CA GLU A 39 -9.87 16.34 -6.33
C GLU A 39 -9.38 16.16 -7.76
N ARG A 40 -8.43 15.25 -7.98
CA ARG A 40 -7.89 14.94 -9.32
C ARG A 40 -8.90 14.29 -10.26
N TYR A 41 -9.91 13.62 -9.72
CA TYR A 41 -11.02 13.15 -10.54
C TYR A 41 -11.93 14.31 -10.94
N ARG A 42 -12.26 15.20 -10.00
CA ARG A 42 -13.09 16.38 -10.27
C ARG A 42 -12.44 17.36 -11.26
N ASP A 43 -11.11 17.48 -11.25
CA ASP A 43 -10.37 18.33 -12.20
C ASP A 43 -10.10 17.68 -13.56
N GLY A 44 -10.42 16.37 -13.71
CA GLY A 44 -10.25 15.61 -14.95
C GLY A 44 -8.86 15.00 -15.16
N SER A 45 -7.94 15.12 -14.20
CA SER A 45 -6.60 14.51 -14.24
C SER A 45 -6.63 12.99 -14.07
N LEU A 46 -7.70 12.44 -13.49
CA LEU A 46 -7.97 11.01 -13.38
C LEU A 46 -9.27 10.64 -14.06
N THR A 47 -9.27 9.52 -14.78
CA THR A 47 -10.51 8.87 -15.19
C THR A 47 -11.15 8.15 -14.00
N HIS A 48 -12.45 7.85 -14.12
CA HIS A 48 -13.17 7.06 -13.13
C HIS A 48 -12.49 5.69 -12.90
N GLU A 49 -12.04 5.03 -13.97
CA GLU A 49 -11.33 3.74 -13.90
C GLU A 49 -10.01 3.87 -13.14
N GLN A 50 -9.22 4.91 -13.44
CA GLN A 50 -7.97 5.19 -12.76
C GLN A 50 -8.17 5.45 -11.26
N LYS A 51 -9.16 6.28 -10.91
CA LYS A 51 -9.53 6.53 -9.51
C LYS A 51 -9.93 5.23 -8.81
N SER A 52 -10.78 4.43 -9.43
CA SER A 52 -11.25 3.16 -8.86
C SER A 52 -10.11 2.21 -8.53
N VAL A 53 -9.10 2.11 -9.41
CA VAL A 53 -7.90 1.29 -9.14
C VAL A 53 -7.15 1.81 -7.92
N LEU A 54 -6.91 3.12 -7.84
CA LEU A 54 -6.13 3.73 -6.75
C LEU A 54 -6.84 3.63 -5.40
N VAL A 55 -8.17 3.80 -5.38
CA VAL A 55 -9.00 3.62 -4.16
C VAL A 55 -8.91 2.18 -3.68
N SER A 56 -9.07 1.19 -4.57
CA SER A 56 -8.95 -0.22 -4.20
C SER A 56 -7.58 -0.53 -3.58
N LEU A 57 -6.49 0.06 -4.09
CA LEU A 57 -5.16 -0.13 -3.50
C LEU A 57 -5.07 0.38 -2.06
N LEU A 58 -5.73 1.50 -1.73
CA LEU A 58 -5.72 2.10 -0.39
C LEU A 58 -6.63 1.38 0.60
N THR A 59 -7.71 0.76 0.13
CA THR A 59 -8.74 0.14 0.97
C THR A 59 -8.67 -1.38 1.04
N SER A 60 -7.82 -2.03 0.24
CA SER A 60 -7.60 -3.48 0.33
C SER A 60 -6.98 -3.83 1.69
N GLU A 61 -7.67 -4.71 2.44
CA GLU A 61 -7.25 -5.19 3.77
C GLU A 61 -6.04 -6.15 3.72
N ASP A 62 -5.68 -6.61 2.53
CA ASP A 62 -4.60 -7.57 2.31
C ASP A 62 -3.22 -6.88 2.25
N SER A 63 -2.55 -6.64 3.39
CA SER A 63 -1.06 -6.66 3.48
C SER A 63 -0.45 -6.31 4.84
N ASN A 64 -1.22 -6.06 5.92
CA ASN A 64 -0.62 -5.60 7.18
C ASN A 64 -0.38 -6.68 8.25
N SER A 65 -0.40 -7.96 7.88
CA SER A 65 0.03 -9.06 8.76
C SER A 65 1.36 -9.64 8.27
N ILE A 66 2.43 -8.86 8.31
CA ILE A 66 3.77 -9.45 8.36
C ILE A 66 3.95 -9.90 9.81
N GLU A 67 3.60 -11.15 10.12
CA GLU A 67 4.11 -11.79 11.34
C GLU A 67 5.63 -11.69 11.32
N PRO A 68 6.29 -11.25 12.41
CA PRO A 68 7.74 -11.27 12.47
C PRO A 68 8.18 -12.73 12.41
N SER A 69 8.91 -13.03 11.34
CA SER A 69 9.65 -14.26 11.11
C SER A 69 10.23 -14.81 12.41
N LYS A 70 9.68 -15.92 12.93
CA LYS A 70 10.36 -16.77 13.92
C LYS A 70 11.45 -17.56 13.21
N ALA A 71 12.47 -16.85 12.72
CA ALA A 71 13.79 -17.41 12.61
C ALA A 71 14.38 -17.48 14.03
N GLU A 72 15.13 -18.56 14.28
CA GLU A 72 15.98 -18.80 15.45
C GLU A 72 15.35 -19.41 16.72
N ARG A 73 15.26 -20.74 16.71
CA ARG A 73 15.64 -21.70 17.79
C ARG A 73 15.23 -23.08 17.22
N SER A 74 16.07 -24.09 17.02
CA SER A 74 17.23 -24.51 17.77
C SER A 74 17.98 -25.56 16.93
N LEU A 75 19.10 -25.21 16.31
CA LEU A 75 20.04 -26.17 15.72
C LEU A 75 21.27 -26.22 16.61
N ARG A 76 21.16 -26.84 17.80
CA ARG A 76 22.30 -27.32 18.59
C ARG A 76 21.89 -28.54 19.39
N THR A 77 21.75 -29.69 18.72
CA THR A 77 21.90 -30.98 19.42
C THR A 77 23.39 -31.29 19.45
N HIS A 78 24.05 -30.78 20.48
CA HIS A 78 25.41 -31.16 20.81
C HIS A 78 25.44 -32.63 21.22
N ARG A 79 26.14 -33.42 20.40
CA ARG A 79 26.99 -34.56 20.75
C ARG A 79 27.30 -34.71 22.25
N SER A 80 26.95 -35.87 22.83
CA SER A 80 27.58 -36.68 23.92
C SER A 80 26.49 -37.64 24.45
N SER A 81 26.67 -38.94 24.69
CA SER A 81 27.83 -39.77 25.02
C SER A 81 27.68 -41.18 24.44
#